data_AF-A0A356QJV9-F1
#
_entry.id   AF-A0A356QJV9-F1
#
_cell.length_a   1.000
_cell.length_b   1.000
_cell.length_c   1.000
_cell.angle_alpha   90.00
_cell.angle_beta   90.00
_cell.angle_gamma   90.00
#
_symmetry.space_group_name_H-M   'P 1'
#
loop_
_entity.id
_entity.type
_entity.pdbx_description
1 polymer ?
#
loop_
_entity_poly.entity_id
_entity_poly.type
_entity_poly.pdbx_seq_one_letter_code
_entity_poly.pdbx_strand_id
1 'polypeptide(L)'
;MKRMVDYDLEDNLADSRKLAALMHGLDTLPCPTICRVQGAAFGGAVGLAACCDIVVASEKAKFCLSEVNIGLSPAVISPYVQRALGQRQMRRYALTAEVMDA
;
A
#
# COMPACT_ATOMS: atom_id res chain seq x y z
N MET A 1 4.10 -8.32 9.23
CA MET A 1 3.02 -9.32 9.06
C MET A 1 3.20 -10.59 9.89
N LYS A 2 4.36 -11.28 9.93
CA LYS A 2 4.51 -12.52 10.75
C LYS A 2 4.07 -12.41 12.22
N ARG A 3 4.28 -11.25 12.85
CA ARG A 3 3.86 -10.98 14.25
C ARG A 3 2.36 -10.75 14.44
N MET A 4 1.62 -10.44 13.37
CA MET A 4 0.18 -10.16 13.45
C MET A 4 -0.67 -11.43 13.56
N VAL A 5 -0.07 -12.62 13.39
CA VAL A 5 -0.75 -13.91 13.54
C VAL A 5 -1.28 -14.10 14.96
N ASP A 6 -0.58 -13.55 15.94
CA ASP A 6 -0.90 -13.70 17.37
C ASP A 6 -1.72 -12.52 17.93
N TYR A 7 -2.13 -11.57 17.08
CA TYR A 7 -2.89 -10.39 17.52
C TYR A 7 -4.35 -10.77 17.76
N ASP A 8 -4.89 -10.27 18.87
CA ASP A 8 -6.32 -10.19 19.04
C ASP A 8 -6.90 -9.01 18.22
N LEU A 9 -8.21 -8.79 18.35
CA LEU A 9 -8.89 -7.73 17.61
C LEU A 9 -8.37 -6.33 18.00
N GLU A 10 -8.11 -6.07 19.28
CA GLU A 10 -7.71 -4.75 19.76
C GLU A 10 -6.29 -4.43 19.32
N ASP A 11 -5.37 -5.39 19.42
CA ASP A 11 -3.99 -5.26 18.95
C ASP A 11 -3.95 -5.03 17.44
N ASN A 12 -4.76 -5.76 16.67
CA ASN A 12 -4.85 -5.60 15.22
C ASN A 12 -5.38 -4.21 14.82
N LEU A 13 -6.41 -3.72 15.51
CA LEU A 13 -6.96 -2.39 15.29
C LEU A 13 -5.96 -1.29 15.68
N ALA A 14 -5.25 -1.46 16.80
CA ALA A 14 -4.23 -0.52 17.24
C ALA A 14 -3.07 -0.44 16.23
N ASP A 15 -2.61 -1.57 15.71
CA ASP A 15 -1.58 -1.61 14.66
C ASP A 15 -2.07 -0.97 13.35
N SER A 16 -3.28 -1.32 12.91
CA SER A 16 -3.90 -0.74 11.71
C SER A 16 -4.03 0.79 11.80
N ARG A 17 -4.37 1.32 12.98
CA ARG A 17 -4.45 2.78 13.23
C ARG A 17 -3.09 3.46 13.16
N LYS A 18 -2.01 2.81 13.62
CA LYS A 18 -0.65 3.36 13.47
C LYS A 18 -0.27 3.46 12.00
N LEU A 19 -0.57 2.43 11.22
CA LEU A 19 -0.33 2.46 9.77
C LEU A 19 -1.20 3.52 9.09
N ALA A 20 -2.47 3.67 9.48
CA ALA A 20 -3.35 4.70 8.94
C ALA A 20 -2.83 6.11 9.23
N ALA A 21 -2.34 6.35 10.45
CA ALA A 21 -1.73 7.62 10.83
C ALA A 21 -0.44 7.91 10.04
N LEU A 22 0.39 6.90 9.79
CA LEU A 22 1.57 7.03 8.93
C LEU A 22 1.19 7.43 7.50
N MET A 23 0.24 6.71 6.89
CA MET A 23 -0.21 7.00 5.52
C MET A 23 -0.82 8.39 5.42
N HIS A 24 -1.71 8.75 6.36
CA HIS A 24 -2.32 10.07 6.39
C HIS A 24 -1.28 11.18 6.58
N GLY A 25 -0.34 11.00 7.51
CA GLY A 25 0.71 11.97 7.76
C GLY A 25 1.58 12.22 6.53
N LEU A 26 1.92 11.17 5.77
CA LEU A 26 2.64 11.29 4.51
C LEU A 26 1.81 11.99 3.43
N ASP A 27 0.55 11.60 3.27
CA ASP A 27 -0.39 12.15 2.27
C ASP A 27 -0.70 13.64 2.47
N THR A 28 -0.61 14.12 3.71
CA THR A 28 -0.92 15.52 4.06
C THR A 28 0.33 16.34 4.40
N LEU A 29 1.53 15.89 4.00
CA LEU A 29 2.74 16.65 4.26
C LEU A 29 2.65 18.05 3.60
N PRO A 30 3.08 19.13 4.30
CA PRO A 30 3.04 20.49 3.75
C PRO A 30 4.20 20.77 2.78
N CYS A 31 4.71 19.74 2.11
CA CYS A 31 5.79 19.84 1.14
C CYS A 31 5.64 18.77 0.05
N PRO A 32 6.15 19.01 -1.17
CA PRO A 32 6.14 18.01 -2.22
C PRO A 32 6.95 16.77 -1.84
N THR A 33 6.40 15.60 -2.13
CA THR A 33 6.98 14.29 -1.81
C THR A 33 7.32 13.51 -3.07
N ILE A 34 8.49 12.86 -3.07
CA ILE A 34 8.95 12.03 -4.19
C ILE A 34 9.30 10.64 -3.68
N CYS A 35 8.61 9.62 -4.20
CA CYS A 35 8.91 8.22 -3.94
C CYS A 35 9.79 7.66 -5.06
N ARG A 36 10.98 7.14 -4.71
CA ARG A 36 11.87 6.45 -5.67
C ARG A 36 11.80 4.94 -5.46
N VAL A 37 11.15 4.21 -6.38
CA VAL A 37 10.97 2.76 -6.30
C VAL A 37 12.05 2.06 -7.12
N GLN A 38 12.87 1.23 -6.48
CA GLN A 38 14.04 0.61 -7.10
C GLN A 38 13.91 -0.89 -7.35
N GLY A 39 12.82 -1.51 -6.90
CA GLY A 39 12.59 -2.94 -6.97
C GLY A 39 11.20 -3.29 -6.45
N ALA A 40 11.09 -4.38 -5.69
CA ALA A 40 9.80 -4.82 -5.14
C ALA A 40 9.19 -3.82 -4.14
N ALA A 41 7.98 -3.33 -4.45
CA ALA A 41 7.12 -2.53 -3.59
C ALA A 41 5.79 -3.26 -3.35
N PHE A 42 5.73 -4.04 -2.27
CA PHE A 42 4.61 -4.96 -2.00
C PHE A 42 3.83 -4.51 -0.76
N GLY A 43 2.50 -4.69 -0.80
CA GLY A 43 1.58 -4.33 0.29
C GLY A 43 1.70 -2.88 0.70
N GLY A 44 2.06 -2.62 1.97
CA GLY A 44 2.21 -1.28 2.53
C GLY A 44 3.12 -0.33 1.73
N ALA A 45 4.12 -0.85 1.02
CA ALA A 45 4.98 -0.04 0.16
C ALA A 45 4.22 0.57 -1.05
N VAL A 46 3.21 -0.13 -1.58
CA VAL A 46 2.31 0.43 -2.62
C VAL A 46 1.51 1.58 -2.04
N GLY A 47 1.06 1.45 -0.79
CA GLY A 47 0.40 2.54 -0.05
C GLY A 47 1.28 3.78 0.10
N LEU A 48 2.54 3.59 0.52
CA LEU A 48 3.50 4.69 0.63
C LEU A 48 3.72 5.39 -0.70
N ALA A 49 3.90 4.63 -1.80
CA ALA A 49 4.03 5.21 -3.13
C ALA A 49 2.78 6.01 -3.53
N ALA A 50 1.58 5.50 -3.25
CA ALA A 50 0.32 6.16 -3.56
C ALA A 50 -0.01 7.39 -2.68
N CYS A 51 0.71 7.57 -1.56
CA CYS A 51 0.63 8.77 -0.73
C CYS A 51 1.59 9.87 -1.21
N CYS A 52 2.57 9.57 -2.07
CA CYS A 52 3.49 10.57 -2.58
C CYS A 52 2.93 11.31 -3.81
N ASP A 53 3.33 12.58 -3.97
CA ASP A 53 2.91 13.41 -5.10
C ASP A 53 3.50 12.90 -6.43
N ILE A 54 4.75 12.45 -6.40
CA ILE A 54 5.48 11.94 -7.57
C ILE A 54 6.10 10.59 -7.22
N VAL A 55 5.90 9.61 -8.09
CA VAL A 55 6.55 8.29 -8.00
C VAL A 55 7.44 8.09 -9.22
N VAL A 56 8.72 7.81 -8.98
CA VAL A 56 9.70 7.46 -10.01
C VAL A 56 10.12 6.01 -9.79
N ALA A 57 9.75 5.14 -10.73
CA ALA A 57 10.06 3.73 -10.69
C ALA A 57 11.25 3.39 -11.61
N SER A 58 12.14 2.51 -11.17
CA SER A 58 13.12 1.88 -12.06
C SER A 58 12.45 0.83 -12.93
N GLU A 59 13.06 0.44 -14.05
CA GLU A 59 12.57 -0.66 -14.90
C GLU A 59 12.49 -2.02 -14.16
N LYS A 60 13.15 -2.14 -13.00
CA LYS A 60 13.12 -3.32 -12.14
C LYS A 60 12.02 -3.27 -11.07
N ALA A 61 11.29 -2.15 -10.99
CA ALA A 61 10.23 -1.99 -10.02
C ALA A 61 9.11 -3.00 -10.27
N LYS A 62 8.57 -3.54 -9.18
CA LYS A 62 7.43 -4.46 -9.18
C LYS A 62 6.48 -4.04 -8.09
N PHE A 63 5.20 -3.88 -8.39
CA PHE A 63 4.18 -3.52 -7.42
C PHE A 63 3.19 -4.66 -7.24
N CYS A 64 2.74 -4.93 -6.02
CA CYS A 64 1.79 -6.00 -5.77
C CYS A 64 0.95 -5.74 -4.51
N LEU A 65 -0.37 -5.85 -4.64
CA LEU A 65 -1.33 -5.94 -3.53
C LEU A 65 -1.53 -7.42 -3.19
N SER A 66 -0.60 -7.98 -2.42
CA SER A 66 -0.50 -9.43 -2.17
C SER A 66 -1.34 -9.93 -0.98
N GLU A 67 -2.08 -9.05 -0.31
CA GLU A 67 -2.79 -9.33 0.93
C GLU A 67 -3.81 -10.48 0.79
N VAL A 68 -4.50 -10.57 -0.34
CA VAL A 68 -5.52 -11.62 -0.55
C VAL A 68 -4.92 -13.02 -0.62
N ASN A 69 -3.64 -13.17 -0.98
CA ASN A 69 -2.95 -14.46 -0.99
C ASN A 69 -2.76 -15.04 0.43
N ILE A 70 -2.92 -14.22 1.47
CA ILE A 70 -2.80 -14.62 2.88
C ILE A 70 -4.11 -14.38 3.64
N GLY A 71 -5.24 -14.26 2.94
CA GLY A 71 -6.56 -14.09 3.56
C GLY A 71 -6.79 -12.70 4.16
N LEU A 72 -6.05 -11.69 3.71
CA LEU A 72 -6.19 -10.30 4.17
C LEU A 72 -6.68 -9.38 3.06
N SER A 73 -7.08 -8.17 3.43
CA SER A 73 -7.42 -7.09 2.51
C SER A 73 -6.44 -5.92 2.70
N PRO A 74 -6.06 -5.19 1.63
CA PRO A 74 -5.21 -3.98 1.71
C PRO A 74 -5.99 -2.77 2.29
N ALA A 75 -6.70 -2.96 3.40
CA ALA A 75 -7.73 -2.05 3.89
C ALA A 75 -7.20 -0.62 4.14
N VAL A 76 -6.13 -0.50 4.93
CA VAL A 76 -5.56 0.80 5.34
C VAL A 76 -5.02 1.60 4.15
N ILE A 77 -4.40 0.92 3.19
CA ILE A 77 -3.77 1.59 2.03
C ILE A 77 -4.76 1.83 0.88
N SER A 78 -5.90 1.13 0.87
CA SER A 78 -6.86 1.14 -0.23
C SER A 78 -7.35 2.53 -0.67
N PRO A 79 -7.60 3.52 0.22
CA PRO A 79 -8.09 4.83 -0.24
C PRO A 79 -7.06 5.55 -1.12
N TYR A 80 -5.78 5.49 -0.73
CA TYR A 80 -4.68 6.15 -1.43
C TYR A 80 -4.37 5.44 -2.75
N VAL A 81 -4.29 4.11 -2.73
CA VAL A 81 -4.02 3.31 -3.93
C VAL A 81 -5.17 3.42 -4.94
N GLN A 82 -6.42 3.43 -4.48
CA GLN A 82 -7.57 3.66 -5.34
C GLN A 82 -7.56 5.06 -5.96
N ARG A 83 -7.13 6.09 -5.22
CA ARG A 83 -6.97 7.45 -5.76
C ARG A 83 -5.92 7.51 -6.86
N ALA A 84 -4.82 6.77 -6.73
CA ALA A 84 -3.75 6.71 -7.73
C ALA A 84 -4.11 5.90 -8.98
N LEU A 85 -4.75 4.72 -8.81
CA LEU A 85 -5.01 3.77 -9.91
C LEU A 85 -6.41 3.91 -10.53
N GLY A 86 -7.35 4.51 -9.81
CA GLY A 86 -8.79 4.45 -10.10
C GLY A 86 -9.44 3.13 -9.70
N GLN A 87 -10.78 3.14 -9.57
CA GLN A 87 -11.55 1.99 -9.06
C GLN A 87 -11.39 0.71 -9.88
N ARG A 88 -11.32 0.82 -11.21
CA ARG A 88 -11.26 -0.36 -12.09
C ARG A 88 -9.97 -1.15 -11.88
N GLN A 89 -8.84 -0.46 -11.83
CA GLN A 89 -7.54 -1.09 -11.62
C GLN A 89 -7.37 -1.55 -10.17
N MET A 90 -7.85 -0.77 -9.20
CA MET A 90 -7.86 -1.19 -7.79
C MET A 90 -8.58 -2.55 -7.63
N ARG A 91 -9.78 -2.71 -8.23
CA ARG A 91 -10.50 -3.98 -8.19
C ARG A 91 -9.74 -5.13 -8.86
N ARG A 92 -9.07 -4.88 -9.99
CA ARG A 92 -8.26 -5.91 -10.66
C ARG A 92 -7.13 -6.35 -9.74
N TYR A 93 -6.21 -5.44 -9.42
CA TYR A 93 -4.96 -5.79 -8.75
C TYR A 93 -5.16 -6.23 -7.29
N ALA A 94 -6.17 -5.71 -6.59
CA ALA A 94 -6.44 -6.14 -5.21
C ALA A 94 -7.12 -7.51 -5.15
N LEU A 95 -7.85 -7.94 -6.19
CA LEU A 95 -8.52 -9.25 -6.21
C LEU A 95 -7.66 -10.34 -6.83
N THR A 96 -6.86 -10.02 -7.86
CA THR A 96 -6.00 -11.00 -8.53
C THR A 96 -4.66 -11.19 -7.85
N ALA A 97 -4.21 -10.21 -7.05
CA ALA A 97 -2.85 -10.14 -6.50
C ALA A 97 -1.75 -10.30 -7.57
N GLU A 98 -2.04 -9.99 -8.84
CA GLU A 98 -1.05 -10.05 -9.91
C GLU A 98 0.01 -8.94 -9.72
N VAL A 99 1.23 -9.22 -10.18
CA VAL A 99 2.32 -8.24 -10.13
C VAL A 99 2.15 -7.23 -11.25
N MET A 100 2.27 -5.95 -10.91
CA MET A 100 2.41 -4.85 -11.85
C MET A 100 3.90 -4.59 -12.11
N ASP A 101 4.26 -4.51 -13.38
CA ASP A 101 5.59 -4.09 -13.82
C ASP A 101 5.69 -2.56 -13.87
N ALA A 102 6.90 -2.04 -14.07
CA ALA A 102 7.19 -0.61 -14.14
C ALA A 102 6.49 0.10 -15.32
#